data_AF-A0ABD3Q5B9-F1
#
_entry.id   AF-A0ABD3Q5B9-F1
#
_cell.length_a   1.000
_cell.length_b   1.000
_cell.length_c   1.000
_cell.angle_alpha   90.00
_cell.angle_beta   90.00
_cell.angle_gamma   90.00
#
_symmetry.space_group_name_H-M   'P 1'
#
loop_
_entity.id
_entity.type
_entity.pdbx_description
1 polymer ?
#
loop_
_entity_poly.entity_id
_entity_poly.type
_entity_poly.pdbx_seq_one_letter_code
_entity_poly.pdbx_strand_id
1 'polypeptide(L)'
;MIQRMKPIKIRFEFYNDKMIKASLDCVHFTVNEFRDEPSAAHYDHKSASCGVKYEVCVDLWEPRIVWLSGPHDAAKQDISVFRGAENEDDDRDNWDRNALLWQLEEDEHLVCDSGYAGGEKVILYAEDLSPEFKRLLADA
;
A
#
# COMPACT_ATOMS: atom_id res chain seq x y z
N MET A 1 -19.36 23.08 7.65
CA MET A 1 -19.16 23.17 9.12
C MET A 1 -18.04 22.26 9.64
N ILE A 2 -17.49 21.34 8.82
CA ILE A 2 -16.34 20.48 9.17
C ILE A 2 -15.00 21.23 9.22
N GLN A 3 -14.81 22.23 8.35
CA GLN A 3 -13.59 23.06 8.25
C GLN A 3 -13.35 24.01 9.44
N ARG A 4 -14.32 24.12 10.37
CA ARG A 4 -14.23 24.97 11.58
C ARG A 4 -13.85 24.18 12.84
N MET A 5 -13.77 22.86 12.75
CA MET A 5 -13.36 22.02 13.88
C MET A 5 -11.84 22.05 14.02
N LYS A 6 -11.33 22.16 15.25
CA LYS A 6 -9.90 21.94 15.49
C LYS A 6 -9.60 20.47 15.20
N PRO A 7 -8.55 20.14 14.42
CA PRO A 7 -8.13 18.76 14.23
C PRO A 7 -7.74 18.19 15.60
N ILE A 8 -8.55 17.28 16.12
CA ILE A 8 -8.16 16.46 17.28
C ILE A 8 -7.41 15.27 16.70
N LYS A 9 -6.09 15.25 16.89
CA LYS A 9 -5.25 14.14 16.47
C LYS A 9 -5.35 13.04 17.52
N ILE A 10 -6.13 12.00 17.23
CA ILE A 10 -6.11 10.76 18.02
C ILE A 10 -4.78 10.09 17.73
N ARG A 11 -4.00 9.82 18.78
CA ARG A 11 -2.73 9.09 18.68
C ARG A 11 -2.89 7.78 19.44
N PHE A 12 -2.59 6.69 18.77
CA PHE A 12 -2.41 5.40 19.39
C PHE A 12 -0.91 5.15 19.47
N GLU A 13 -0.41 4.79 20.65
CA GLU A 13 0.99 4.44 20.85
C GLU A 13 1.14 2.93 20.65
N PHE A 14 1.90 2.55 19.64
CA PHE A 14 2.22 1.17 19.34
C PHE A 14 3.69 0.94 19.60
N TYR A 15 4.00 -0.10 20.36
CA TYR A 15 5.37 -0.53 20.59
C TYR A 15 5.64 -1.73 19.67
N ASN A 16 6.59 -1.56 18.77
CA ASN A 16 7.16 -2.62 17.96
C ASN A 16 8.68 -2.43 17.98
N ASP A 17 9.43 -3.53 18.01
CA ASP A 17 10.90 -3.50 18.00
C ASP A 17 11.46 -3.11 16.62
N LYS A 18 10.59 -3.00 15.61
CA LYS A 18 10.91 -2.60 14.25
C LYS A 18 10.59 -1.12 13.99
N MET A 19 11.44 -0.46 13.22
CA MET A 19 11.20 0.90 12.74
C MET A 19 10.13 0.90 11.66
N ILE A 20 8.92 1.35 12.02
CA ILE A 20 7.79 1.47 11.08
C ILE A 20 7.81 2.87 10.46
N LYS A 21 8.08 2.94 9.15
CA LYS A 21 8.19 4.19 8.39
C LYS A 21 6.83 4.78 8.05
N ALA A 22 5.92 3.98 7.51
CA ALA A 22 4.64 4.43 6.97
C ALA A 22 3.64 3.27 6.81
N SER A 23 2.37 3.60 6.55
CA SER A 23 1.39 2.63 6.04
C SER A 23 1.38 2.65 4.51
N LEU A 24 1.29 1.48 3.88
CA LEU A 24 1.29 1.32 2.43
C LEU A 24 -0.02 0.65 1.96
N ASP A 25 -0.59 1.20 0.88
CA ASP A 25 -1.74 0.61 0.19
C ASP A 25 -1.75 0.98 -1.30
N CYS A 26 -2.41 0.15 -2.11
CA CYS A 26 -2.72 0.45 -3.49
C CYS A 26 -4.17 0.91 -3.65
N VAL A 27 -4.33 2.13 -4.14
CA VAL A 27 -5.63 2.77 -4.37
C VAL A 27 -6.00 2.74 -5.86
N HIS A 28 -7.26 2.44 -6.13
CA HIS A 28 -7.81 2.36 -7.48
C HIS A 28 -8.60 3.63 -7.82
N PHE A 29 -8.33 4.18 -8.99
CA PHE A 29 -9.09 5.30 -9.55
C PHE A 29 -9.80 4.84 -10.81
N THR A 30 -11.13 4.91 -10.79
CA THR A 30 -11.95 4.66 -11.97
C THR A 30 -11.73 5.76 -13.00
N VAL A 31 -11.60 5.37 -14.26
CA VAL A 31 -11.36 6.26 -15.40
C VAL A 31 -12.32 5.90 -16.52
N ASN A 32 -12.76 6.91 -17.28
CA ASN A 32 -13.84 6.71 -18.24
C ASN A 32 -13.43 6.13 -19.59
N GLU A 33 -12.13 5.98 -19.90
CA GLU A 33 -11.64 5.32 -21.13
C GLU A 33 -10.10 5.32 -21.16
N PHE A 34 -9.48 4.15 -21.33
CA PHE A 34 -8.04 3.98 -21.66
C PHE A 34 -7.82 3.03 -22.85
N ARG A 35 -8.87 2.32 -23.29
CA ARG A 35 -8.71 1.17 -24.19
C ARG A 35 -8.67 1.61 -25.64
N ASP A 36 -7.47 1.90 -26.11
CA ASP A 36 -7.16 1.80 -27.54
C ASP A 36 -7.07 0.31 -27.95
N GLU A 37 -6.70 -0.57 -27.01
CA GLU A 37 -6.62 -2.02 -27.19
C GLU A 37 -7.45 -2.79 -26.14
N PRO A 38 -8.17 -3.85 -26.53
CA PRO A 38 -8.94 -4.67 -25.61
C PRO A 38 -8.01 -5.55 -24.74
N SER A 39 -7.73 -5.11 -23.51
CA SER A 39 -6.95 -5.88 -22.53
C SER A 39 -7.59 -5.88 -21.13
N ALA A 40 -7.25 -6.88 -20.32
CA ALA A 40 -7.65 -6.96 -18.92
C ALA A 40 -6.78 -6.10 -17.98
N ALA A 41 -5.69 -5.50 -18.47
CA ALA A 41 -4.72 -4.77 -17.65
C ALA A 41 -5.34 -3.61 -16.86
N HIS A 42 -6.23 -2.84 -17.51
CA HIS A 42 -6.94 -1.73 -16.87
C HIS A 42 -8.28 -2.14 -16.22
N TYR A 43 -8.57 -3.44 -16.09
CA TYR A 43 -9.78 -3.88 -15.41
C TYR A 43 -9.58 -3.82 -13.89
N ASP A 44 -10.37 -2.97 -13.22
CA ASP A 44 -10.42 -2.89 -11.77
C ASP A 44 -11.52 -3.80 -11.23
N HIS A 45 -11.10 -4.86 -10.53
CA HIS A 45 -12.00 -5.81 -9.87
C HIS A 45 -12.79 -5.19 -8.69
N LYS A 46 -12.33 -4.08 -8.11
CA LYS A 46 -13.00 -3.43 -6.98
C LYS A 46 -14.24 -2.65 -7.45
N SER A 47 -14.12 -1.90 -8.53
CA SER A 47 -15.24 -1.13 -9.12
C SER A 47 -15.96 -1.83 -10.27
N ALA A 48 -15.47 -3.00 -10.72
CA ALA A 48 -15.94 -3.70 -11.91
C ALA A 48 -15.92 -2.80 -13.17
N SER A 49 -14.90 -1.96 -13.27
CA SER A 49 -14.79 -0.92 -14.31
C SER A 49 -13.36 -0.77 -14.81
N CYS A 50 -13.13 0.19 -15.71
CA CYS A 50 -11.80 0.60 -16.12
C CYS A 50 -11.16 1.48 -15.04
N GLY A 51 -9.89 1.25 -14.74
CA GLY A 51 -9.17 1.99 -13.72
C GLY A 51 -7.67 2.01 -13.91
N VAL A 52 -7.04 2.86 -13.11
CA VAL A 52 -5.60 2.86 -12.84
C VAL A 52 -5.36 2.72 -11.35
N LYS A 53 -4.19 2.21 -11.00
CA LYS A 53 -3.77 1.99 -9.61
C LYS A 53 -2.63 2.93 -9.25
N TYR A 54 -2.60 3.40 -8.02
CA TYR A 54 -1.45 4.08 -7.44
C TYR A 54 -1.05 3.38 -6.15
N GLU A 55 0.25 3.20 -5.96
CA GLU A 55 0.83 2.81 -4.68
C GLU A 55 1.11 4.07 -3.88
N VAL A 56 0.56 4.14 -2.66
CA VAL A 56 0.63 5.32 -1.81
C VAL A 56 1.13 4.93 -0.42
N CYS A 57 2.14 5.64 0.09
CA CYS A 57 2.48 5.58 1.51
C CYS A 57 2.02 6.83 2.23
N VAL A 58 1.37 6.62 3.37
CA VAL A 58 0.93 7.67 4.29
C VAL A 58 1.74 7.58 5.57
N ASP A 59 2.26 8.72 6.02
CA ASP A 59 2.99 8.81 7.29
C ASP A 59 2.05 8.44 8.45
N LEU A 60 2.53 7.62 9.37
CA LEU A 60 1.72 7.15 10.51
C LEU A 60 1.44 8.26 11.53
N TRP A 61 2.29 9.28 11.55
CA TRP A 61 2.26 10.34 12.52
C TRP A 61 1.74 11.62 11.90
N GLU A 62 2.12 11.97 10.68
CA GLU A 62 1.71 13.22 10.04
C GLU A 62 0.70 12.99 8.91
N PRO A 63 -0.27 13.88 8.69
CA PRO A 63 -1.23 13.76 7.60
C PRO A 63 -0.58 14.13 6.25
N ARG A 64 0.43 13.36 5.83
CA ARG A 64 1.19 13.60 4.60
C ARG A 64 1.45 12.29 3.86
N ILE A 65 1.51 12.40 2.54
CA ILE A 65 1.95 11.32 1.66
C ILE A 65 3.47 11.36 1.62
N VAL A 66 4.11 10.21 1.86
CA VAL A 66 5.59 10.07 1.85
C VAL A 66 6.09 9.27 0.66
N TRP A 67 5.20 8.60 -0.06
CA TRP A 67 5.48 7.91 -1.32
C TRP A 67 4.25 7.93 -2.22
N LEU A 68 4.48 8.09 -3.52
CA LEU A 68 3.47 7.97 -4.55
C LEU A 68 4.11 7.36 -5.79
N SER A 69 3.56 6.23 -6.25
CA SER A 69 4.01 5.55 -7.47
C SER A 69 2.82 5.18 -8.34
N GLY A 70 2.89 5.52 -9.62
CA GLY A 70 1.86 5.25 -10.62
C GLY A 70 1.78 6.34 -11.69
N PRO A 71 0.79 6.27 -12.59
CA PRO A 71 -0.26 5.24 -12.64
C PRO A 71 0.28 3.86 -13.03
N HIS A 72 -0.28 2.82 -12.40
CA HIS A 72 -0.08 1.41 -12.73
C HIS A 72 -1.35 0.80 -13.29
N ASP A 73 -1.22 -0.35 -13.96
CA ASP A 73 -2.35 -1.17 -14.38
C ASP A 73 -3.21 -1.58 -13.18
N ALA A 74 -4.54 -1.43 -13.30
CA ALA A 74 -5.47 -1.74 -12.22
C ALA A 74 -5.43 -3.22 -11.79
N ALA A 75 -5.18 -4.11 -12.75
CA ALA A 75 -5.09 -5.55 -12.52
C ALA A 75 -3.74 -6.01 -11.94
N LYS A 76 -2.70 -5.15 -11.94
CA LYS A 76 -1.38 -5.49 -11.41
C LYS A 76 -1.48 -5.77 -9.91
N GLN A 77 -0.86 -6.82 -9.40
CA GLN A 77 -0.93 -7.14 -7.96
C GLN A 77 -0.14 -6.11 -7.14
N ASP A 78 -0.61 -5.82 -5.92
CA ASP A 78 -0.02 -4.79 -5.06
C ASP A 78 1.45 -5.14 -4.71
N ILE A 79 1.73 -6.39 -4.38
CA ILE A 79 3.08 -6.87 -4.12
C ILE A 79 4.02 -6.74 -5.34
N SER A 80 3.48 -6.91 -6.55
CA SER A 80 4.24 -6.74 -7.80
C SER A 80 4.62 -5.28 -8.03
N VAL A 81 3.73 -4.33 -7.68
CA VAL A 81 4.04 -2.89 -7.70
C VAL A 81 5.15 -2.58 -6.69
N PHE A 82 5.02 -3.05 -5.45
CA PHE A 82 5.99 -2.82 -4.39
C PHE A 82 7.40 -3.34 -4.71
N ARG A 83 7.48 -4.55 -5.26
CA ARG A 83 8.74 -5.20 -5.64
C ARG A 83 9.37 -4.59 -6.91
N GLY A 84 8.55 -4.01 -7.78
CA GLY A 84 8.99 -3.59 -9.12
C GLY A 84 9.15 -4.77 -10.08
N ALA A 85 8.37 -5.84 -9.93
CA ALA A 85 8.48 -7.07 -10.72
C ALA A 85 7.10 -7.68 -10.99
N GLU A 86 6.92 -8.34 -12.13
CA GLU A 86 5.66 -9.02 -12.43
C GLU A 86 5.56 -10.35 -11.70
N ASN A 87 6.63 -11.18 -11.75
CA ASN A 87 6.69 -12.46 -11.07
C ASN A 87 7.78 -12.46 -10.00
N GLU A 88 7.56 -13.23 -8.94
CA GLU A 88 8.54 -13.38 -7.88
C GLU A 88 9.76 -14.24 -8.26
N ASP A 89 9.57 -15.10 -9.25
CA ASP A 89 10.61 -15.97 -9.82
C ASP A 89 11.49 -15.24 -10.84
N ASP A 90 11.12 -14.03 -11.25
CA ASP A 90 11.94 -13.22 -12.14
C ASP A 90 13.25 -12.89 -11.45
N ASP A 91 14.36 -12.94 -12.21
CA ASP A 91 15.68 -12.59 -11.70
C ASP A 91 15.64 -11.19 -11.04
N ARG A 92 16.03 -11.13 -9.76
CA ARG A 92 16.03 -9.91 -8.95
C ARG A 92 16.83 -8.77 -9.57
N ASP A 93 17.80 -9.09 -10.42
CA ASP A 93 18.58 -8.08 -11.12
C ASP A 93 17.76 -7.30 -12.17
N ASN A 94 16.65 -7.88 -12.64
CA ASN A 94 15.73 -7.25 -13.59
C ASN A 94 14.57 -6.49 -12.92
N TRP A 95 14.45 -6.54 -11.60
CA TRP A 95 13.39 -5.82 -10.88
C TRP A 95 13.64 -4.30 -10.94
N ASP A 96 12.58 -3.52 -11.07
CA ASP A 96 12.66 -2.05 -11.14
C ASP A 96 13.18 -1.47 -9.82
N ARG A 97 14.41 -0.96 -9.85
CA ARG A 97 15.09 -0.35 -8.70
C ARG A 97 14.46 0.96 -8.25
N ASN A 98 13.55 1.55 -9.03
CA ASN A 98 12.78 2.72 -8.61
C ASN A 98 11.54 2.33 -7.79
N ALA A 99 11.19 1.04 -7.70
CA ALA A 99 10.08 0.57 -6.87
C ALA A 99 10.38 0.75 -5.37
N LEU A 100 9.33 0.86 -4.57
CA LEU A 100 9.41 1.26 -3.17
C LEU A 100 10.30 0.33 -2.33
N LEU A 101 10.29 -0.98 -2.58
CA LEU A 101 11.15 -1.95 -1.88
C LEU A 101 12.62 -1.49 -1.82
N TRP A 102 13.12 -0.94 -2.93
CA TRP A 102 14.51 -0.53 -3.09
C TRP A 102 14.80 0.87 -2.54
N GLN A 103 13.76 1.65 -2.23
CA GLN A 103 13.87 2.98 -1.65
C GLN A 103 13.85 2.96 -0.12
N LEU A 104 13.57 1.81 0.49
CA LEU A 104 13.61 1.61 1.94
C LEU A 104 15.02 1.28 2.42
N GLU A 105 15.41 1.85 3.56
CA GLU A 105 16.61 1.44 4.29
C GLU A 105 16.45 0.01 4.86
N GLU A 106 17.53 -0.60 5.34
CA GLU A 106 17.55 -2.02 5.72
C GLU A 106 16.65 -2.34 6.93
N ASP A 107 16.56 -1.41 7.87
CA ASP A 107 15.77 -1.51 9.11
C ASP A 107 14.35 -0.91 8.99
N GLU A 108 14.05 -0.23 7.88
CA GLU A 108 12.75 0.39 7.64
C GLU A 108 11.71 -0.64 7.21
N HIS A 109 10.55 -0.59 7.86
CA HIS A 109 9.41 -1.44 7.56
C HIS A 109 8.16 -0.62 7.27
N LEU A 110 7.26 -1.18 6.46
CA LEU A 110 5.94 -0.61 6.16
C LEU A 110 4.84 -1.47 6.77
N VAL A 111 3.76 -0.85 7.23
CA VAL A 111 2.55 -1.58 7.63
C VAL A 111 1.61 -1.68 6.44
N CYS A 112 1.23 -2.91 6.11
CA CYS A 112 0.45 -3.22 4.91
C CYS A 112 -0.72 -4.16 5.22
N ASP A 113 -1.65 -4.28 4.28
CA ASP A 113 -2.68 -5.31 4.30
C ASP A 113 -2.17 -6.66 3.74
N SER A 114 -3.05 -7.66 3.65
CA SER A 114 -2.68 -8.99 3.16
C SER A 114 -2.33 -9.04 1.67
N GLY A 115 -2.59 -7.99 0.89
CA GLY A 115 -2.17 -7.90 -0.51
C GLY A 115 -0.66 -7.86 -0.69
N TYR A 116 0.08 -7.56 0.39
CA TYR A 116 1.54 -7.52 0.43
C TYR A 116 2.16 -8.75 1.11
N ALA A 117 1.39 -9.80 1.37
CA ALA A 117 1.89 -11.00 2.02
C ALA A 117 3.07 -11.63 1.24
N GLY A 118 4.10 -12.06 1.98
CA GLY A 118 5.36 -12.55 1.40
C GLY A 118 6.35 -11.46 0.97
N GLY A 119 6.03 -10.18 1.17
CA GLY A 119 6.97 -9.08 0.96
C GLY A 119 8.11 -9.05 1.98
N GLU A 120 9.27 -8.57 1.54
CA GLU A 120 10.32 -8.13 2.48
C GLU A 120 9.99 -6.72 2.98
N LYS A 121 10.45 -6.38 4.19
CA LYS A 121 10.24 -5.04 4.80
C LYS A 121 8.78 -4.61 4.95
N VAL A 122 7.85 -5.58 4.99
CA VAL A 122 6.43 -5.33 5.30
C VAL A 122 6.03 -6.01 6.62
N ILE A 123 5.10 -5.40 7.33
CA ILE A 123 4.45 -5.88 8.54
C ILE A 123 2.97 -6.00 8.21
N LEU A 124 2.42 -7.21 8.33
CA LEU A 124 1.04 -7.47 7.94
C LEU A 124 0.12 -7.21 9.13
N TYR A 125 -0.87 -6.33 8.94
CA TYR A 125 -1.81 -5.93 9.98
C TYR A 125 -2.52 -7.14 10.63
N ALA A 126 -2.89 -8.16 9.86
CA ALA A 126 -3.66 -9.28 10.40
C ALA A 126 -2.81 -10.31 11.18
N GLU A 127 -1.52 -10.42 10.92
CA GLU A 127 -0.68 -11.50 11.48
C GLU A 127 0.11 -11.04 12.70
N ASP A 128 0.56 -9.78 12.69
CA ASP A 128 1.48 -9.25 13.71
C ASP A 128 0.78 -8.48 14.86
N LEU A 129 -0.55 -8.30 14.79
CA LEU A 129 -1.30 -7.59 15.84
C LEU A 129 -1.74 -8.51 16.99
N SER A 130 -1.58 -8.02 18.22
CA SER A 130 -2.00 -8.73 19.41
C SER A 130 -3.52 -9.03 19.38
N PRO A 131 -3.96 -10.16 19.96
CA PRO A 131 -5.39 -10.49 20.05
C PRO A 131 -6.25 -9.40 20.72
N GLU A 132 -5.65 -8.67 21.67
CA GLU A 132 -6.29 -7.57 22.39
C GLU A 132 -6.58 -6.38 21.46
N PHE A 133 -5.66 -6.06 20.55
CA PHE A 133 -5.83 -4.97 19.62
C PHE A 133 -6.83 -5.31 18.51
N LYS A 134 -6.84 -6.57 18.04
CA LYS A 134 -7.88 -7.06 17.12
C LYS A 134 -9.29 -6.91 17.70
N ARG A 135 -9.45 -7.15 19.01
CA ARG A 135 -10.72 -6.92 19.73
C ARG A 135 -11.11 -5.45 19.77
N LEU A 136 -10.17 -4.56 20.11
CA LEU A 136 -10.41 -3.12 20.17
C LEU A 136 -10.94 -2.56 18.84
N LEU A 137 -10.40 -3.04 17.71
CA LEU A 137 -10.81 -2.61 16.38
C LEU A 137 -12.18 -3.16 15.96
N ALA A 138 -12.55 -4.35 16.43
CA ALA A 138 -13.85 -4.94 16.12
C ALA A 138 -15.00 -4.26 16.88
N ASP A 139 -14.68 -3.63 18.02
CA ASP A 139 -15.64 -2.92 18.87
C ASP A 139 -15.79 -1.41 18.54
N ALA A 140 -14.99 -0.90 17.58
CA ALA A 140 -14.98 0.50 17.15
C ALA A 140 -15.86 0.73 15.90
#